data_AF-A0A2Z7A8A9-F1
#
_entry.id   AF-A0A2Z7A8A9-F1
#
_cell.length_a   1.000
_cell.length_b   1.000
_cell.length_c   1.000
_cell.angle_alpha   90.00
_cell.angle_beta   90.00
_cell.angle_gamma   90.00
#
_symmetry.space_group_name_H-M   'P 1'
#
loop_
_entity.id
_entity.type
_entity.pdbx_description
1 polymer ?
#
loop_
_entity_poly.entity_id
_entity_poly.type
_entity_poly.pdbx_seq_one_letter_code
_entity_poly.pdbx_strand_id
1 'polypeptide(L)'
;MPIKWILHWQPNAGATVNTQIHTELSQCAESLNGVKEGRWKATLSFYRAMVREQANANEFPRDFLGISLVEQPTKYYLVIRGQRLVVEAESSIQMIMEKLQSYKMRVALNFEGNQYQLGDFRLRVGKVVLAHSEGLRGIVMEMEYLPISSWEKSHQIMGEFFDLWQEALSKSSLPGHFVHIEPNFSEFGLSDQYTSQHTAVQYATIMAQMISTAQSVQRN
;
A
#
# COMPACT_ATOMS: atom_id res chain seq x y z
N MET A 1 -9.68 -10.07 10.69
CA MET A 1 -9.50 -9.44 9.37
C MET A 1 -8.56 -10.35 8.60
N PRO A 2 -8.88 -10.72 7.35
CA PRO A 2 -7.95 -11.48 6.51
C PRO A 2 -6.55 -10.85 6.46
N ILE A 3 -5.54 -11.69 6.34
CA ILE A 3 -4.15 -11.24 6.19
C ILE A 3 -3.97 -10.62 4.81
N LYS A 4 -3.18 -9.56 4.73
CA LYS A 4 -2.78 -8.97 3.45
C LYS A 4 -1.27 -8.85 3.36
N TRP A 5 -0.71 -9.13 2.20
CA TRP A 5 0.62 -8.67 1.80
C TRP A 5 0.45 -7.63 0.71
N ILE A 6 1.12 -6.49 0.86
CA ILE A 6 1.18 -5.50 -0.19
C ILE A 6 2.57 -5.57 -0.80
N LEU A 7 2.63 -5.65 -2.12
CA LEU A 7 3.84 -5.78 -2.90
C LEU A 7 3.90 -4.63 -3.90
N HIS A 8 5.12 -4.24 -4.25
CA HIS A 8 5.35 -3.21 -5.25
C HIS A 8 6.24 -3.75 -6.36
N TRP A 9 5.98 -3.28 -7.57
CA TRP A 9 6.78 -3.63 -8.73
C TRP A 9 8.09 -2.86 -8.71
N GLN A 10 9.21 -3.59 -8.69
CA GLN A 10 10.54 -3.05 -8.86
C GLN A 10 10.99 -3.29 -10.31
N PRO A 11 11.12 -2.24 -11.13
CA PRO A 11 11.63 -2.38 -12.49
C PRO A 11 13.11 -2.76 -12.48
N ASN A 12 13.54 -3.49 -13.51
CA ASN A 12 14.97 -3.75 -13.75
C ASN A 12 15.73 -2.45 -14.00
N ALA A 13 17.05 -2.46 -13.82
CA ALA A 13 17.90 -1.30 -14.10
C ALA A 13 17.69 -0.81 -15.55
N GLY A 14 17.38 0.47 -15.71
CA GLY A 14 17.09 1.09 -17.02
C GLY A 14 15.66 0.89 -17.55
N ALA A 15 14.84 0.06 -16.89
CA ALA A 15 13.43 -0.09 -17.25
C ALA A 15 12.54 0.91 -16.50
N THR A 16 11.45 1.33 -17.14
CA THR A 16 10.44 2.21 -16.52
C THR A 16 9.11 1.49 -16.39
N VAL A 17 8.36 1.85 -15.34
CA VAL A 17 7.02 1.29 -15.14
C VAL A 17 6.07 1.91 -16.17
N ASN A 18 5.26 1.07 -16.82
CA ASN A 18 4.30 1.51 -17.82
C ASN A 18 2.96 0.74 -17.70
N THR A 19 1.96 1.17 -18.45
CA THR A 19 0.63 0.53 -18.43
C THR A 19 0.63 -0.88 -19.01
N GLN A 20 1.55 -1.22 -19.92
CA GLN A 20 1.63 -2.55 -20.53
C GLN A 20 1.99 -3.60 -19.48
N ILE A 21 2.97 -3.31 -18.60
CA ILE A 21 3.32 -4.19 -17.47
C ILE A 21 2.07 -4.48 -16.61
N HIS A 22 1.29 -3.45 -16.27
CA HIS A 22 0.06 -3.64 -15.49
C HIS A 22 -0.96 -4.53 -16.20
N THR A 23 -1.12 -4.40 -17.52
CA THR A 23 -2.02 -5.23 -18.32
C THR A 23 -1.59 -6.70 -18.30
N GLU A 24 -0.30 -6.98 -18.48
CA GLU A 24 0.24 -8.34 -18.46
C GLU A 24 0.14 -8.97 -17.06
N LEU A 25 0.39 -8.19 -16.01
CA LEU A 25 0.17 -8.64 -14.63
C LEU A 25 -1.30 -8.97 -14.35
N SER A 26 -2.22 -8.18 -14.90
CA SER A 26 -3.66 -8.46 -14.80
C SER A 26 -4.04 -9.75 -15.55
N GLN A 27 -3.47 -9.98 -16.73
CA GLN A 27 -3.66 -11.21 -17.51
C GLN A 27 -3.06 -12.44 -16.81
N CYS A 28 -1.94 -12.27 -16.08
CA CYS A 28 -1.37 -13.34 -15.27
C CYS A 28 -2.30 -13.78 -14.14
N ALA A 29 -3.04 -12.85 -13.53
CA ALA A 29 -4.06 -13.22 -12.54
C ALA A 29 -5.16 -14.09 -13.15
N GLU A 30 -5.58 -13.78 -14.38
CA GLU A 30 -6.60 -14.53 -15.11
C GLU A 30 -6.08 -15.90 -15.56
N SER A 31 -4.80 -16.01 -15.96
CA SER A 31 -4.18 -17.29 -16.37
C SER A 31 -3.98 -18.25 -15.19
N LEU A 32 -3.90 -17.74 -13.97
CA LEU A 32 -3.92 -18.51 -12.72
C LEU A 32 -5.34 -18.88 -12.26
N ASN A 33 -6.32 -18.86 -13.17
CA ASN A 33 -7.74 -19.10 -12.91
C ASN A 33 -8.39 -18.06 -11.99
N GLY A 34 -7.83 -16.84 -11.92
CA GLY A 34 -8.43 -15.76 -11.16
C GLY A 34 -9.72 -15.24 -11.76
N VAL A 35 -10.78 -15.28 -10.98
CA VAL A 35 -12.10 -14.75 -11.38
C VAL A 35 -12.16 -13.28 -11.04
N LYS A 36 -12.30 -12.43 -12.05
CA LYS A 36 -12.39 -10.98 -11.86
C LYS A 36 -13.69 -10.59 -11.16
N GLU A 37 -13.61 -10.04 -9.96
CA GLU A 37 -14.77 -9.67 -9.14
C GLU A 37 -15.15 -8.19 -9.26
N GLY A 38 -14.23 -7.32 -9.71
CA GLY A 38 -14.53 -5.91 -9.86
C GLY A 38 -13.32 -5.00 -9.87
N ARG A 39 -13.57 -3.72 -9.63
CA ARG A 39 -12.53 -2.69 -9.47
C ARG A 39 -12.19 -2.53 -8.00
N TRP A 40 -10.92 -2.22 -7.75
CA TRP A 40 -10.41 -1.92 -6.43
C TRP A 40 -9.79 -0.52 -6.44
N LYS A 41 -10.00 0.24 -5.35
CA LYS A 41 -9.40 1.55 -5.14
C LYS A 41 -9.04 1.78 -3.68
N ALA A 42 -7.87 2.35 -3.42
CA ALA A 42 -7.47 2.88 -2.12
C ALA A 42 -6.79 4.23 -2.29
N THR A 43 -6.87 5.11 -1.29
CA THR A 43 -6.22 6.42 -1.32
C THR A 43 -5.35 6.61 -0.09
N LEU A 44 -4.08 6.93 -0.34
CA LEU A 44 -3.09 7.26 0.68
C LEU A 44 -2.70 8.72 0.56
N SER A 45 -2.85 9.47 1.63
CA SER A 45 -2.63 10.91 1.70
C SER A 45 -1.45 11.23 2.60
N PHE A 46 -0.53 12.07 2.15
CA PHE A 46 0.58 12.59 2.94
C PHE A 46 0.24 13.97 3.50
N TYR A 47 0.30 14.09 4.82
CA TYR A 47 -0.01 15.31 5.54
C TYR A 47 1.24 15.91 6.16
N ARG A 48 1.29 17.24 6.22
CA ARG A 48 2.35 18.00 6.90
C ARG A 48 1.72 19.03 7.82
N ALA A 49 2.24 19.15 9.04
CA ALA A 49 1.78 20.11 10.03
C ALA A 49 1.88 21.54 9.47
N MET A 50 0.87 22.36 9.75
CA MET A 50 0.92 23.79 9.50
C MET A 50 1.47 24.48 10.75
N VAL A 51 2.79 24.66 10.81
CA VAL A 51 3.45 25.30 11.96
C VAL A 51 3.18 26.80 11.89
N ARG A 52 2.43 27.33 12.87
CA ARG A 52 2.22 28.79 13.04
C ARG A 52 3.31 29.44 13.90
N GLU A 53 3.85 28.72 14.89
CA GLU A 53 4.94 29.17 15.77
C GLU A 53 6.01 28.08 15.91
N GLN A 54 7.29 28.45 15.74
CA GLN A 54 8.42 27.51 15.70
C GLN A 54 8.73 26.84 17.06
N ALA A 55 8.25 27.41 18.17
CA ALA A 55 8.55 26.95 19.52
C ALA A 55 8.03 25.53 19.83
N ASN A 56 6.94 25.09 19.18
CA ASN A 56 6.27 23.82 19.49
C ASN A 56 6.56 22.71 18.45
N ALA A 57 7.56 22.91 17.59
CA ALA A 57 7.81 22.03 16.44
C ALA A 57 8.19 20.56 16.78
N ASN A 58 8.37 20.24 18.07
CA ASN A 58 8.68 18.91 18.59
C ASN A 58 7.54 18.32 19.44
N GLU A 59 6.47 19.06 19.73
CA GLU A 59 5.34 18.56 20.54
C GLU A 59 4.38 17.66 19.74
N PHE A 60 4.38 17.81 18.41
CA PHE A 60 3.48 17.07 17.52
C PHE A 60 4.22 16.51 16.30
N PRO A 61 3.68 15.44 15.67
CA PRO A 61 4.23 14.91 14.43
C PRO A 61 4.33 15.97 13.34
N ARG A 62 5.48 16.09 12.68
CA ARG A 62 5.65 17.06 11.59
C ARG A 62 4.95 16.63 10.30
N ASP A 63 4.86 15.32 10.10
CA ASP A 63 4.16 14.70 8.99
C ASP A 63 3.66 13.30 9.40
N PHE A 64 2.70 12.80 8.62
CA PHE A 64 2.20 11.44 8.71
C PHE A 64 1.51 11.05 7.40
N LEU A 65 1.27 9.76 7.25
CA LEU A 65 0.44 9.22 6.18
C LEU A 65 -0.95 8.91 6.71
N GLY A 66 -1.97 9.20 5.92
CA GLY A 66 -3.37 8.92 6.20
C GLY A 66 -3.95 7.98 5.14
N ILE A 67 -4.70 6.96 5.55
CA ILE A 67 -5.32 6.00 4.62
C ILE A 67 -6.75 5.67 5.03
N SER A 68 -7.64 5.63 4.04
CA SER A 68 -8.95 5.01 4.14
C SER A 68 -8.93 3.62 3.52
N LEU A 69 -9.52 2.65 4.21
CA LEU A 69 -9.64 1.27 3.74
C LEU A 69 -11.10 1.01 3.35
N VAL A 70 -11.31 0.31 2.23
CA VAL A 70 -12.67 0.01 1.71
C VAL A 70 -13.44 -0.87 2.68
N GLU A 71 -12.74 -1.73 3.42
CA GLU A 71 -13.32 -2.63 4.41
C GLU A 71 -13.85 -1.89 5.65
N GLN A 72 -13.36 -0.67 5.94
CA GLN A 72 -13.79 0.14 7.07
C GLN A 72 -13.99 1.62 6.66
N PRO A 73 -15.06 1.93 5.90
CA PRO A 73 -15.26 3.26 5.31
C PRO A 73 -15.50 4.37 6.33
N THR A 74 -15.90 4.02 7.55
CA THR A 74 -16.11 4.96 8.67
C THR A 74 -14.83 5.27 9.43
N LYS A 75 -13.72 4.61 9.11
CA LYS A 75 -12.43 4.74 9.80
C LYS A 75 -11.39 5.41 8.92
N TYR A 76 -10.40 5.99 9.59
CA TYR A 76 -9.21 6.55 8.99
C TYR A 76 -7.99 6.21 9.83
N TYR A 77 -6.92 5.79 9.17
CA TYR A 77 -5.69 5.36 9.84
C TYR A 77 -4.59 6.38 9.59
N LEU A 78 -3.97 6.86 10.66
CA LEU A 78 -2.85 7.79 10.63
C LEU A 78 -1.58 7.03 11.01
N VAL A 79 -0.63 6.91 10.07
CA VAL A 79 0.65 6.23 10.30
C VAL A 79 1.74 7.28 10.44
N ILE A 80 2.28 7.38 11.66
CA ILE A 80 3.35 8.30 12.02
C ILE A 80 4.65 7.49 12.10
N ARG A 81 5.35 7.41 10.98
CA ARG A 81 6.53 6.52 10.82
C ARG A 81 7.68 6.88 11.77
N GLY A 82 7.95 8.17 11.98
CA GLY A 82 9.04 8.63 12.85
C GLY A 82 8.88 8.19 14.31
N GLN A 83 7.65 8.08 14.78
CA GLN A 83 7.30 7.66 16.13
C GLN A 83 6.88 6.20 16.21
N ARG A 84 6.83 5.49 15.06
CA ARG A 84 6.32 4.12 14.95
C ARG A 84 4.93 3.98 15.57
N LEU A 85 4.03 4.90 15.23
CA LEU A 85 2.66 4.89 15.74
C LEU A 85 1.66 4.74 14.59
N VAL A 86 0.59 4.00 14.86
CA VAL A 86 -0.59 3.92 13.99
C VAL A 86 -1.84 4.22 14.81
N VAL A 87 -2.53 5.30 14.44
CA VAL A 87 -3.73 5.76 15.13
C VAL A 87 -4.95 5.44 14.28
N GLU A 88 -5.92 4.75 14.85
CA GLU A 88 -7.26 4.61 14.28
C GLU A 88 -8.13 5.77 14.75
N ALA A 89 -8.80 6.43 13.82
CA ALA A 89 -9.77 7.48 14.09
C ALA A 89 -11.02 7.30 13.23
N GLU A 90 -12.08 8.06 13.51
CA GLU A 90 -13.20 8.18 12.59
C GLU A 90 -12.80 8.95 11.33
N SER A 91 -13.46 8.67 10.20
CA SER A 91 -13.21 9.34 8.92
C SER A 91 -13.38 10.87 8.98
N SER A 92 -14.17 11.36 9.94
CA SER A 92 -14.37 12.78 10.27
C SER A 92 -13.08 13.51 10.65
N ILE A 93 -12.02 12.80 11.09
CA ILE A 93 -10.73 13.40 11.46
C ILE A 93 -10.13 14.24 10.34
N GLN A 94 -10.33 13.83 9.08
CA GLN A 94 -9.83 14.57 7.92
C GLN A 94 -10.43 15.99 7.86
N MET A 95 -11.74 16.08 8.05
CA MET A 95 -12.46 17.37 8.08
C MET A 95 -12.06 18.21 9.30
N ILE A 96 -11.87 17.57 10.45
CA ILE A 96 -11.42 18.25 11.67
C ILE A 96 -10.04 18.88 11.45
N MET A 97 -9.07 18.13 10.90
CA MET A 97 -7.73 18.63 10.62
C MET A 97 -7.72 19.78 9.61
N GLU A 98 -8.57 19.70 8.60
CA GLU A 98 -8.73 20.76 7.60
C GLU A 98 -9.32 22.04 8.22
N LYS A 99 -10.42 21.93 8.99
CA LYS A 99 -11.07 23.07 9.66
C LYS A 99 -10.16 23.73 10.69
N LEU A 100 -9.42 22.95 11.46
CA LEU A 100 -8.43 23.45 12.42
C LEU A 100 -7.17 23.99 11.74
N GLN A 101 -7.00 23.75 10.44
CA GLN A 101 -5.77 24.02 9.70
C GLN A 101 -4.52 23.45 10.41
N SER A 102 -4.67 22.31 11.10
CA SER A 102 -3.57 21.71 11.86
C SER A 102 -2.58 21.00 10.94
N TYR A 103 -3.10 20.31 9.93
CA TYR A 103 -2.31 19.60 8.92
C TYR A 103 -2.83 19.90 7.52
N LYS A 104 -1.90 20.12 6.60
CA LYS A 104 -2.19 20.28 5.18
C LYS A 104 -1.86 18.99 4.44
N MET A 105 -2.82 18.46 3.68
CA MET A 105 -2.54 17.41 2.69
C MET A 105 -1.62 17.99 1.61
N ARG A 106 -0.48 17.33 1.38
CA ARG A 106 0.53 17.75 0.40
C ARG A 106 0.48 16.90 -0.87
N VAL A 107 0.26 15.60 -0.71
CA VAL A 107 0.23 14.63 -1.82
C VAL A 107 -0.83 13.60 -1.48
N ALA A 108 -1.56 13.12 -2.49
CA ALA A 108 -2.40 11.94 -2.38
C ALA A 108 -2.08 11.00 -3.55
N LEU A 109 -1.99 9.71 -3.23
CA LEU A 109 -1.81 8.63 -4.19
C LEU A 109 -3.08 7.79 -4.22
N ASN A 110 -3.58 7.52 -5.43
CA ASN A 110 -4.63 6.55 -5.66
C ASN A 110 -4.01 5.25 -6.14
N PHE A 111 -4.38 4.18 -5.48
CA PHE A 111 -4.13 2.82 -5.92
C PHE A 111 -5.40 2.36 -6.60
N GLU A 112 -5.33 2.04 -7.89
CA GLU A 112 -6.50 1.74 -8.70
C GLU A 112 -6.23 0.52 -9.57
N GLY A 113 -7.12 -0.47 -9.52
CA GLY A 113 -6.87 -1.76 -10.13
C GLY A 113 -8.08 -2.65 -10.26
N ASN A 114 -7.81 -3.91 -10.55
CA ASN A 114 -8.81 -4.98 -10.62
C ASN A 114 -8.63 -5.93 -9.43
N GLN A 115 -9.74 -6.48 -8.95
CA GLN A 115 -9.78 -7.53 -7.94
C GLN A 115 -10.09 -8.87 -8.60
N TYR A 116 -9.40 -9.91 -8.15
CA TYR A 116 -9.50 -11.28 -8.61
C TYR A 116 -9.65 -12.22 -7.41
N GLN A 117 -10.54 -13.20 -7.52
CA GLN A 117 -10.68 -14.28 -6.55
C GLN A 117 -9.95 -15.53 -7.06
N LEU A 118 -9.08 -16.10 -6.22
CA LEU A 118 -8.28 -17.30 -6.48
C LEU A 118 -8.42 -18.27 -5.30
N GLY A 119 -9.52 -19.04 -5.26
CA GLY A 119 -9.79 -19.98 -4.16
C GLY A 119 -9.90 -19.24 -2.82
N ASP A 120 -9.00 -19.54 -1.89
CA ASP A 120 -8.92 -18.90 -0.56
C ASP A 120 -8.20 -17.54 -0.57
N PHE A 121 -7.65 -17.15 -1.72
CA PHE A 121 -6.96 -15.89 -1.91
C PHE A 121 -7.80 -14.89 -2.67
N ARG A 122 -7.59 -13.62 -2.35
CA ARG A 122 -8.02 -12.50 -3.16
C ARG A 122 -6.81 -11.69 -3.58
N LEU A 123 -6.71 -11.40 -4.86
CA LEU A 123 -5.61 -10.65 -5.44
C LEU A 123 -6.12 -9.34 -6.01
N ARG A 124 -5.43 -8.24 -5.72
CA ARG A 124 -5.70 -6.94 -6.34
C ARG A 124 -4.45 -6.47 -7.04
N VAL A 125 -4.52 -6.29 -8.35
CA VAL A 125 -3.41 -5.77 -9.16
C VAL A 125 -3.80 -4.38 -9.60
N GLY A 126 -2.98 -3.37 -9.30
CA GLY A 126 -3.32 -1.98 -9.54
C GLY A 126 -2.15 -1.06 -9.81
N LYS A 127 -2.47 0.07 -10.43
CA LYS A 127 -1.55 1.17 -10.66
C LYS A 127 -1.57 2.12 -9.48
N VAL A 128 -0.43 2.75 -9.24
CA VAL A 128 -0.31 3.87 -8.31
C VAL A 128 -0.21 5.15 -9.13
N VAL A 129 -1.18 6.04 -8.95
CA VAL A 129 -1.23 7.33 -9.64
C VAL A 129 -1.35 8.46 -8.63
N LEU A 130 -0.88 9.66 -8.98
CA LEU A 130 -1.12 10.84 -8.16
C LEU A 130 -2.59 11.25 -8.28
N ALA A 131 -3.21 11.64 -7.18
CA ALA A 131 -4.64 11.98 -7.17
C ALA A 131 -5.02 13.14 -8.11
N HIS A 132 -4.06 13.96 -8.53
CA HIS A 132 -4.29 15.14 -9.38
C HIS A 132 -3.50 15.06 -10.71
N SER A 133 -2.94 13.90 -11.05
CA SER A 133 -2.30 13.69 -12.34
C SER A 133 -2.32 12.22 -12.73
N GLU A 134 -2.61 11.91 -13.99
CA GLU A 134 -2.63 10.54 -14.51
C GLU A 134 -1.24 9.87 -14.62
N GLY A 135 -0.19 10.55 -14.17
CA GLY A 135 1.17 10.02 -14.16
C GLY A 135 1.30 8.76 -13.30
N LEU A 136 1.60 7.64 -13.95
CA LEU A 136 1.90 6.36 -13.30
C LEU A 136 3.16 6.49 -12.43
N ARG A 137 3.03 6.21 -11.15
CA ARG A 137 4.13 6.22 -10.17
C ARG A 137 4.63 4.83 -9.82
N GLY A 138 3.83 3.80 -10.09
CA GLY A 138 4.25 2.42 -9.96
C GLY A 138 3.09 1.45 -10.10
N ILE A 139 3.37 0.18 -9.87
CA ILE A 139 2.37 -0.89 -9.86
C ILE A 139 2.47 -1.59 -8.51
N VAL A 140 1.32 -1.95 -7.96
CA VAL A 140 1.21 -2.70 -6.71
C VAL A 140 0.37 -3.95 -6.91
N MET A 141 0.57 -4.89 -5.99
CA MET A 141 -0.24 -6.07 -5.84
C MET A 141 -0.59 -6.23 -4.37
N GLU A 142 -1.87 -6.38 -4.05
CA GLU A 142 -2.34 -6.76 -2.71
C GLU A 142 -2.80 -8.21 -2.78
N MET A 143 -2.13 -9.09 -2.04
CA MET A 143 -2.50 -10.48 -1.84
C MET A 143 -3.22 -10.59 -0.50
N GLU A 144 -4.43 -11.11 -0.47
CA GLU A 144 -5.22 -11.29 0.74
C GLU A 144 -5.55 -12.77 0.94
N TYR A 145 -5.19 -13.33 2.10
CA TYR A 145 -5.56 -14.71 2.48
C TYR A 145 -6.73 -14.67 3.45
N LEU A 146 -7.87 -15.20 2.98
CA LEU A 146 -9.18 -15.07 3.62
C LEU A 146 -9.40 -15.91 4.90
N PRO A 147 -8.86 -17.15 5.01
CA PRO A 147 -9.26 -18.07 6.08
C PRO A 147 -8.80 -17.69 7.50
N ILE A 148 -7.66 -17.02 7.67
CA ILE A 148 -7.09 -16.74 9.00
C ILE A 148 -6.67 -15.28 9.16
N SER A 149 -6.40 -14.90 10.40
CA SER A 149 -5.96 -13.55 10.78
C SER A 149 -4.68 -13.55 11.62
N SER A 150 -3.98 -14.69 11.73
CA SER A 150 -2.68 -14.77 12.39
C SER A 150 -1.59 -14.52 11.36
N TRP A 151 -0.81 -13.46 11.56
CA TRP A 151 0.28 -13.06 10.66
C TRP A 151 1.30 -14.18 10.51
N GLU A 152 1.83 -14.67 11.62
CA GLU A 152 2.85 -15.70 11.68
C GLU A 152 2.39 -17.00 11.03
N LYS A 153 1.18 -17.47 11.36
CA LYS A 153 0.66 -18.73 10.78
C LYS A 153 0.38 -18.65 9.29
N SER A 154 0.06 -17.45 8.79
CA SER A 154 -0.21 -17.24 7.37
C SER A 154 1.06 -17.08 6.52
N HIS A 155 2.21 -16.82 7.15
CA HIS A 155 3.41 -16.40 6.42
C HIS A 155 3.86 -17.46 5.41
N GLN A 156 3.83 -18.74 5.79
CA GLN A 156 4.20 -19.83 4.88
C GLN A 156 3.27 -19.90 3.67
N ILE A 157 1.95 -19.93 3.87
CA ILE A 157 1.00 -20.09 2.76
C ILE A 157 0.96 -18.85 1.86
N MET A 158 1.15 -17.65 2.42
CA MET A 158 1.31 -16.41 1.66
C MET A 158 2.59 -16.45 0.80
N GLY A 159 3.69 -16.96 1.35
CA GLY A 159 4.95 -17.16 0.64
C GLY A 159 4.84 -18.17 -0.50
N GLU A 160 4.25 -19.33 -0.25
CA GLU A 160 4.03 -20.36 -1.27
C GLU A 160 3.15 -19.82 -2.43
N PHE A 161 2.09 -19.07 -2.13
CA PHE A 161 1.27 -18.45 -3.16
C PHE A 161 2.04 -17.35 -3.92
N PHE A 162 2.93 -16.62 -3.24
CA PHE A 162 3.79 -15.63 -3.90
C PHE A 162 4.81 -16.28 -4.85
N ASP A 163 5.39 -17.41 -4.46
CA ASP A 163 6.33 -18.16 -5.30
C ASP A 163 5.64 -18.70 -6.56
N LEU A 164 4.42 -19.25 -6.43
CA LEU A 164 3.59 -19.67 -7.56
C LEU A 164 3.30 -18.51 -8.52
N TRP A 165 3.01 -17.33 -7.97
CA TRP A 165 2.81 -16.12 -8.76
C TRP A 165 4.07 -15.70 -9.51
N GLN A 166 5.23 -15.71 -8.85
CA GLN A 166 6.52 -15.40 -9.49
C GLN A 166 6.85 -16.40 -10.61
N GLU A 167 6.60 -17.69 -10.40
CA GLU A 167 6.78 -18.71 -11.42
C GLU A 167 5.88 -18.45 -12.64
N ALA A 168 4.61 -18.09 -12.42
CA ALA A 168 3.69 -17.74 -13.49
C ALA A 168 4.18 -16.51 -14.29
N LEU A 169 4.66 -15.48 -13.61
CA LEU A 169 5.21 -14.27 -14.24
C LEU A 169 6.52 -14.49 -14.99
N SER A 170 7.33 -15.46 -14.57
CA SER A 170 8.59 -15.78 -15.27
C SER A 170 8.38 -16.11 -16.75
N LYS A 171 7.17 -16.58 -17.10
CA LYS A 171 6.75 -16.89 -18.48
C LYS A 171 6.51 -15.64 -19.33
N SER A 172 6.28 -14.47 -18.71
CA SER A 172 5.89 -13.23 -19.40
C SER A 172 7.04 -12.29 -19.75
N SER A 173 8.31 -12.64 -19.48
CA SER A 173 9.50 -11.82 -19.83
C SER A 173 9.43 -10.33 -19.41
N LEU A 174 8.73 -10.03 -18.32
CA LEU A 174 8.52 -8.66 -17.85
C LEU A 174 9.81 -8.03 -17.28
N PRO A 175 10.07 -6.73 -17.52
CA PRO A 175 11.29 -6.07 -17.08
C PRO A 175 11.21 -5.60 -15.61
N GLY A 176 11.11 -6.56 -14.68
CA GLY A 176 11.05 -6.30 -13.24
C GLY A 176 10.48 -7.48 -12.47
N HIS A 177 10.27 -7.28 -11.17
CA HIS A 177 9.64 -8.26 -10.30
C HIS A 177 8.90 -7.58 -9.15
N PHE A 178 7.98 -8.32 -8.53
CA PHE A 178 7.36 -7.87 -7.29
C PHE A 178 8.31 -8.08 -6.11
N VAL A 179 8.33 -7.10 -5.21
CA VAL A 179 9.06 -7.18 -3.94
C VAL A 179 8.08 -6.99 -2.80
N HIS A 180 8.10 -7.94 -1.88
CA HIS A 180 7.44 -7.85 -0.59
C HIS A 180 8.39 -7.21 0.41
N ILE A 181 7.95 -6.13 1.07
CA ILE A 181 8.69 -5.49 2.16
C ILE A 181 7.85 -5.67 3.41
N GLU A 182 8.26 -6.62 4.24
CA GLU A 182 7.61 -6.92 5.50
C GLU A 182 7.88 -5.79 6.51
N PRO A 183 6.85 -5.08 6.99
CA PRO A 183 7.04 -4.13 8.08
C PRO A 183 7.25 -4.86 9.40
N ASN A 184 8.09 -4.31 10.26
CA ASN A 184 8.18 -4.79 11.64
C ASN A 184 6.97 -4.27 12.45
N PHE A 185 5.89 -5.03 12.47
CA PHE A 185 4.65 -4.66 13.16
C PHE A 185 4.82 -4.46 14.67
N SER A 186 5.74 -5.20 15.30
CA SER A 186 6.02 -5.08 16.73
C SER A 186 6.57 -3.69 17.10
N GLU A 187 7.29 -3.04 16.18
CA GLU A 187 7.77 -1.66 16.39
C GLU A 187 6.62 -0.66 16.48
N PHE A 188 5.48 -0.97 15.87
CA PHE A 188 4.25 -0.18 15.94
C PHE A 188 3.33 -0.59 17.09
N GLY A 189 3.78 -1.51 17.95
CA GLY A 189 2.97 -2.06 19.05
C GLY A 189 1.85 -2.99 18.59
N LEU A 190 1.94 -3.52 17.36
CA LEU A 190 0.94 -4.43 16.81
C LEU A 190 1.33 -5.90 17.10
N SER A 191 0.35 -6.69 17.50
CA SER A 191 0.48 -8.13 17.78
C SER A 191 0.30 -9.01 16.53
N ASP A 192 0.54 -10.32 16.64
CA ASP A 192 0.28 -11.29 15.56
C ASP A 192 -1.16 -11.26 14.98
N GLN A 193 -2.14 -10.92 15.81
CA GLN A 193 -3.53 -10.81 15.36
C GLN A 193 -3.70 -9.63 14.40
N TYR A 194 -3.91 -9.95 13.14
CA TYR A 194 -3.96 -8.98 12.05
C TYR A 194 -5.24 -8.14 12.07
N THR A 195 -5.04 -6.85 11.85
CA THR A 195 -6.07 -5.80 11.89
C THR A 195 -5.86 -4.81 10.75
N SER A 196 -6.81 -3.90 10.56
CA SER A 196 -6.69 -2.80 9.60
C SER A 196 -5.45 -1.91 9.82
N GLN A 197 -4.97 -1.79 11.06
CA GLN A 197 -3.76 -1.04 11.36
C GLN A 197 -2.52 -1.66 10.71
N HIS A 198 -2.45 -2.98 10.61
CA HIS A 198 -1.38 -3.69 9.90
C HIS A 198 -1.37 -3.32 8.41
N THR A 199 -2.55 -3.35 7.78
CA THR A 199 -2.72 -2.94 6.39
C THR A 199 -2.27 -1.49 6.19
N ALA A 200 -2.66 -0.57 7.09
CA ALA A 200 -2.25 0.82 7.02
C ALA A 200 -0.72 0.98 7.09
N VAL A 201 -0.06 0.24 7.99
CA VAL A 201 1.41 0.24 8.12
C VAL A 201 2.09 -0.32 6.86
N GLN A 202 1.54 -1.36 6.23
CA GLN A 202 2.07 -1.88 4.96
C GLN A 202 1.99 -0.85 3.83
N TYR A 203 0.85 -0.20 3.66
CA TYR A 203 0.70 0.88 2.66
C TYR A 203 1.71 2.01 2.90
N ALA A 204 1.89 2.40 4.17
CA ALA A 204 2.85 3.43 4.54
C ALA A 204 4.30 3.02 4.25
N THR A 205 4.64 1.75 4.45
CA THR A 205 5.98 1.20 4.23
C THR A 205 6.33 1.19 2.73
N ILE A 206 5.42 0.72 1.89
CA ILE A 206 5.62 0.68 0.43
C ILE A 206 5.73 2.08 -0.14
N MET A 207 4.88 3.00 0.30
CA MET A 207 4.94 4.39 -0.15
C MET A 207 6.33 4.98 0.08
N ALA A 208 6.87 4.80 1.28
CA ALA A 208 8.21 5.28 1.62
C ALA A 208 9.28 4.72 0.69
N GLN A 209 9.18 3.43 0.36
CA GLN A 209 10.09 2.80 -0.58
C GLN A 209 9.95 3.38 -1.99
N MET A 210 8.71 3.56 -2.48
CA MET A 210 8.45 4.12 -3.81
C MET A 210 8.99 5.55 -3.94
N ILE A 211 8.88 6.39 -2.89
CA ILE A 211 9.55 7.70 -2.87
C ILE A 211 11.07 7.55 -2.94
N SER A 212 11.64 6.69 -2.10
CA SER A 212 13.10 6.50 -2.01
C SER A 212 13.68 6.09 -3.37
N THR A 213 13.05 5.12 -4.04
CA THR A 213 13.46 4.66 -5.38
C THR A 213 13.29 5.75 -6.44
N ALA A 214 12.23 6.57 -6.38
CA ALA A 214 12.05 7.68 -7.31
C ALA A 214 13.15 8.76 -7.15
N GLN A 215 13.59 9.04 -5.91
CA GLN A 215 14.64 10.01 -5.64
C GLN A 215 16.03 9.52 -6.05
N SER A 216 16.31 8.22 -5.96
CA SER A 216 17.59 7.65 -6.44
C SER A 216 17.72 7.70 -7.96
N VAL A 217 16.62 7.50 -8.70
CA VAL A 217 16.61 7.55 -10.16
C VAL A 217 16.80 8.98 -10.70
N GLN A 218 16.41 10.01 -9.95
CA GLN A 218 16.61 11.42 -10.33
C GLN A 218 18.02 11.97 -10.02
N ARG A 219 18.83 11.23 -9.26
CA ARG A 219 20.18 11.65 -8.86
C ARG A 219 21.30 11.01 -9.69
N ASN A 220 20.97 10.09 -10.58
CA ASN A 220 21.87 9.47 -11.56
C ASN A 220 21.57 9.99 -12.96
#